data_AF-A0A1H4ET78-F1
#
_entry.id   AF-A0A1H4ET78-F1
#
_cell.length_a   1.000
_cell.length_b   1.000
_cell.length_c   1.000
_cell.angle_alpha   90.00
_cell.angle_beta   90.00
_cell.angle_gamma   90.00
#
_symmetry.space_group_name_H-M   'P 1'
#
loop_
_entity.id
_entity.type
_entity.pdbx_description
1 polymer ?
#
loop_
_entity_poly.entity_id
_entity_poly.type
_entity_poly.pdbx_seq_one_letter_code
_entity_poly.pdbx_strand_id
1 'polypeptide(L)'
;MRKILAAIICICAFSNGYAQQQYPYFNDIRAFKKQDSIHAPAGNEILFIGSSSFTYWQDVNNYFPGHRIINRGFGGSNLLDVIHYADDVIFAYRPKQIVIYCGENDLASDTVKAPVLLKRFRTLYTMIRDKMPDVPVTYISIKPSPSRARLLPEMRKSNKAIQQFLAKQRNTSFVDVFSKMLKADGSIDTAIFREDQLHMKPAGYRIWQKAIAPHLADQAITTMKVATFNLRLNIAYDSANAWPHRKEMVKDLIRYHGFDIFGVQEALIDQMHDLDAMGTYAHVGVGRNDGKEGGEFSAIFYNKEKYELVKSGNFWLSPTPEIPSKGWDAAYIRICTWAHLTEKTTGKEFYFFNTHFDNEGVQARENAARMILEKIQQLTGNRVPVVITGDFNSSPETSAYGAIVKQFRDAKLVSKTPPYGPDSTFQDFKYHNWTKVVKEGRIDFVFVNDNIEVLNYAVLTDSRDLRFPSDHFPVVCTIRF
;
A
#
# COMPACT_ATOMS: atom_id res chain seq x y z
N MET A 1 58.25 33.93 54.04
CA MET A 1 58.91 32.71 53.51
C MET A 1 58.84 31.59 54.55
N ARG A 2 57.95 30.61 54.37
CA ARG A 2 58.14 29.17 54.70
C ARG A 2 56.88 28.41 54.27
N LYS A 3 57.12 27.32 53.55
CA LYS A 3 56.22 26.63 52.61
C LYS A 3 55.15 25.82 53.36
N ILE A 4 53.90 25.90 52.90
CA ILE A 4 52.77 25.05 53.30
C ILE A 4 52.84 23.79 52.43
N LEU A 5 52.90 22.61 53.07
CA LEU A 5 52.77 21.31 52.40
C LEU A 5 51.33 20.82 52.63
N ALA A 6 50.52 20.82 51.58
CA ALA A 6 49.16 20.26 51.60
C ALA A 6 49.22 18.77 51.25
N ALA A 7 48.73 17.93 52.15
CA ALA A 7 48.50 16.51 51.89
C ALA A 7 47.11 16.35 51.25
N ILE A 8 47.06 15.94 49.98
CA ILE A 8 45.84 15.57 49.28
C ILE A 8 45.67 14.05 49.43
N ILE A 9 44.66 13.64 50.19
CA ILE A 9 44.19 12.25 50.27
C ILE A 9 43.25 12.04 49.07
N CYS A 10 43.71 11.33 48.05
CA CYS A 10 42.86 10.82 46.97
C CYS A 10 42.09 9.59 47.46
N ILE A 11 40.80 9.74 47.72
CA ILE A 11 39.87 8.63 47.88
C ILE A 11 39.38 8.25 46.48
N CYS A 12 39.94 7.19 45.89
CA CYS A 12 39.39 6.56 44.70
C CYS A 12 38.20 5.68 45.10
N ALA A 13 36.98 6.19 44.93
CA ALA A 13 35.78 5.37 44.98
C ALA A 13 35.64 4.58 43.67
N PHE A 14 35.98 3.29 43.69
CA PHE A 14 35.63 2.37 42.60
C PHE A 14 34.14 2.05 42.68
N SER A 15 33.31 2.78 41.92
CA SER A 15 31.95 2.36 41.63
C SER A 15 31.97 1.27 40.57
N ASN A 16 31.92 0.00 40.98
CA ASN A 16 31.61 -1.12 40.10
C ASN A 16 30.15 -0.99 39.64
N GLY A 17 29.94 -0.35 38.49
CA GLY A 17 28.67 -0.40 37.78
C GLY A 17 28.49 -1.80 37.19
N TYR A 18 27.67 -2.64 37.82
CA TYR A 18 27.19 -3.86 37.18
C TYR A 18 26.25 -3.46 36.04
N ALA A 19 26.75 -3.49 34.80
CA ALA A 19 25.89 -3.41 33.63
C ALA A 19 24.98 -4.65 33.62
N GLN A 20 23.67 -4.44 33.69
CA GLN A 20 22.69 -5.53 33.65
C GLN A 20 22.85 -6.30 32.34
N GLN A 21 23.19 -7.58 32.43
CA GLN A 21 23.35 -8.44 31.25
C GLN A 21 22.01 -8.48 30.50
N GLN A 22 22.04 -8.06 29.24
CA GLN A 22 20.84 -8.03 28.40
C GLN A 22 20.36 -9.46 28.11
N TYR A 23 19.05 -9.66 28.10
CA TYR A 23 18.46 -10.92 27.67
C TYR A 23 18.86 -11.20 26.20
N PRO A 24 19.09 -12.46 25.81
CA PRO A 24 19.42 -12.81 24.42
C PRO A 24 18.52 -12.12 23.38
N TYR A 25 19.08 -11.81 22.21
CA TYR A 25 18.38 -11.17 21.07
C TYR A 25 17.84 -9.75 21.31
N PHE A 26 18.22 -9.08 22.42
CA PHE A 26 17.80 -7.70 22.69
C PHE A 26 18.03 -6.74 21.51
N ASN A 27 19.15 -6.90 20.79
CA ASN A 27 19.48 -6.06 19.64
C ASN A 27 18.55 -6.28 18.44
N ASP A 28 18.08 -7.52 18.21
CA ASP A 28 17.09 -7.83 17.16
C ASP A 28 15.76 -7.12 17.47
N ILE A 29 15.31 -7.19 18.72
CA ILE A 29 14.07 -6.53 19.16
C ILE A 29 14.17 -5.01 19.06
N ARG A 30 15.32 -4.44 19.43
CA ARG A 30 15.59 -3.02 19.24
C ARG A 30 15.57 -2.61 17.77
N ALA A 31 16.07 -3.46 16.87
CA ALA A 31 16.03 -3.20 15.44
C ALA A 31 14.59 -3.16 14.90
N PHE A 32 13.72 -4.06 15.35
CA PHE A 32 12.28 -4.02 15.01
C PHE A 32 11.64 -2.71 15.49
N LYS A 33 11.84 -2.33 16.76
CA LYS A 33 11.31 -1.06 17.29
C LYS A 33 11.76 0.15 16.49
N LYS A 34 13.04 0.17 16.06
CA LYS A 34 13.55 1.23 15.18
C LYS A 34 12.87 1.22 13.82
N GLN A 35 12.73 0.04 13.19
CA GLN A 35 12.02 -0.09 11.92
C GLN A 35 10.58 0.42 12.03
N ASP A 36 9.88 0.06 13.10
CA ASP A 36 8.49 0.43 13.34
C ASP A 36 8.30 1.92 13.65
N SER A 37 9.33 2.57 14.20
CA SER A 37 9.33 4.03 14.38
C SER A 37 9.41 4.80 13.06
N ILE A 38 9.92 4.17 12.01
CA ILE A 38 10.02 4.75 10.65
C ILE A 38 8.77 4.36 9.84
N HIS A 39 8.34 3.11 9.94
CA HIS A 39 7.15 2.57 9.26
C HIS A 39 6.24 1.88 10.28
N ALA A 40 5.25 2.60 10.78
CA ALA A 40 4.35 2.06 11.80
C ALA A 40 3.52 0.88 11.26
N PRO A 41 3.36 -0.22 12.04
CA PRO A 41 2.45 -1.30 11.68
C PRO A 41 1.00 -0.82 11.54
N ALA A 42 0.31 -1.25 10.48
CA ALA A 42 -1.04 -0.82 10.16
C ALA A 42 -2.14 -1.54 10.96
N GLY A 43 -1.82 -2.60 11.71
CA GLY A 43 -2.78 -3.31 12.56
C GLY A 43 -3.70 -4.28 11.81
N ASN A 44 -3.31 -4.70 10.60
CA ASN A 44 -4.09 -5.65 9.79
C ASN A 44 -3.18 -6.59 8.98
N GLU A 45 -1.89 -6.63 9.30
CA GLU A 45 -0.89 -7.48 8.70
C GLU A 45 -0.94 -8.91 9.25
N ILE A 46 -0.42 -9.86 8.48
CA ILE A 46 -0.16 -11.21 8.97
C ILE A 46 1.23 -11.19 9.60
N LEU A 47 1.31 -11.58 10.87
CA LEU A 47 2.53 -11.49 11.66
C LEU A 47 3.22 -12.85 11.72
N PHE A 48 4.42 -12.92 11.15
CA PHE A 48 5.27 -14.10 11.21
C PHE A 48 6.22 -13.97 12.41
N ILE A 49 6.13 -14.86 13.38
CA ILE A 49 6.99 -14.86 14.58
C ILE A 49 7.78 -16.14 14.72
N GLY A 50 8.96 -16.05 15.33
CA GLY A 50 9.77 -17.21 15.65
C GLY A 50 11.26 -17.01 15.41
N SER A 51 11.89 -18.01 14.80
CA SER A 51 13.35 -18.14 14.76
C SER A 51 13.97 -17.88 13.38
N SER A 52 15.25 -18.23 13.25
CA SER A 52 16.14 -17.91 12.15
C SER A 52 15.65 -18.29 10.76
N SER A 53 14.80 -19.33 10.62
CA SER A 53 14.22 -19.64 9.30
C SER A 53 13.29 -18.53 8.81
N PHE A 54 12.65 -17.79 9.71
CA PHE A 54 11.96 -16.55 9.35
C PHE A 54 12.93 -15.38 9.22
N THR A 55 13.93 -15.26 10.10
CA THR A 55 14.95 -14.19 10.00
C THR A 55 15.66 -14.16 8.63
N TYR A 56 15.97 -15.33 8.07
CA TYR A 56 16.62 -15.45 6.76
C TYR A 56 15.66 -15.36 5.56
N TRP A 57 14.35 -15.25 5.77
CA TRP A 57 13.34 -15.10 4.72
C TRP A 57 13.01 -13.61 4.49
N GLN A 58 14.03 -12.83 4.09
CA GLN A 58 13.94 -11.37 3.99
C GLN A 58 12.96 -10.90 2.90
N ASP A 59 12.73 -11.71 1.87
CA ASP A 59 11.86 -11.43 0.74
C ASP A 59 10.48 -12.11 0.88
N VAL A 60 10.05 -12.46 2.10
CA VAL A 60 8.80 -13.21 2.35
C VAL A 60 7.56 -12.60 1.67
N ASN A 61 7.45 -11.27 1.59
CA ASN A 61 6.33 -10.61 0.92
C ASN A 61 6.24 -10.94 -0.58
N ASN A 62 7.35 -11.28 -1.25
CA ASN A 62 7.35 -11.69 -2.66
C ASN A 62 6.75 -13.08 -2.87
N TYR A 63 6.69 -13.91 -1.82
CA TYR A 63 6.15 -15.27 -1.87
C TYR A 63 4.64 -15.32 -1.70
N PHE A 64 4.03 -14.26 -1.16
CA PHE A 64 2.61 -14.18 -0.87
C PHE A 64 2.01 -12.90 -1.46
N PRO A 65 1.97 -12.76 -2.80
CA PRO A 65 1.28 -11.65 -3.44
C PRO A 65 -0.20 -11.69 -3.03
N GLY A 66 -0.75 -10.54 -2.65
CA GLY A 66 -2.09 -10.49 -2.06
C GLY A 66 -2.10 -10.44 -0.53
N HIS A 67 -0.93 -10.57 0.11
CA HIS A 67 -0.81 -10.45 1.56
C HIS A 67 0.27 -9.43 1.97
N ARG A 68 0.05 -8.77 3.11
CA ARG A 68 1.02 -7.94 3.82
C ARG A 68 1.51 -8.72 5.03
N ILE A 69 2.77 -9.14 4.98
CA ILE A 69 3.43 -9.91 6.03
C ILE A 69 4.44 -9.03 6.75
N ILE A 70 4.31 -8.97 8.08
CA ILE A 70 5.34 -8.44 8.97
C ILE A 70 6.13 -9.63 9.52
N ASN A 71 7.42 -9.67 9.22
CA ASN A 71 8.32 -10.72 9.71
C ASN A 71 9.04 -10.25 10.98
N ARG A 72 8.77 -10.94 12.09
CA ARG A 72 9.39 -10.78 13.41
C ARG A 72 10.03 -12.08 13.88
N GLY A 73 10.60 -12.84 12.94
CA GLY A 73 11.54 -13.91 13.27
C GLY A 73 12.89 -13.33 13.68
N PHE A 74 13.43 -13.74 14.82
CA PHE A 74 14.71 -13.24 15.34
C PHE A 74 15.62 -14.36 15.82
N GLY A 75 16.90 -14.26 15.47
CA GLY A 75 17.98 -15.10 15.95
C GLY A 75 17.70 -16.62 15.94
N GLY A 76 18.46 -17.36 16.74
CA GLY A 76 18.21 -18.77 17.02
C GLY A 76 17.11 -19.00 18.06
N SER A 77 16.10 -18.12 18.13
CA SER A 77 15.12 -18.09 19.21
C SER A 77 14.40 -19.42 19.41
N ASN A 78 14.07 -19.69 20.66
CA ASN A 78 13.20 -20.79 21.09
C ASN A 78 11.89 -20.22 21.66
N LEU A 79 10.94 -21.08 22.05
CA LEU A 79 9.63 -20.62 22.52
C LEU A 79 9.71 -19.73 23.77
N LEU A 80 10.69 -19.91 24.66
CA LEU A 80 10.87 -19.04 25.83
C LEU A 80 11.28 -17.62 25.43
N ASP A 81 12.09 -17.47 24.39
CA ASP A 81 12.51 -16.15 23.91
C ASP A 81 11.35 -15.41 23.27
N VAL A 82 10.51 -16.12 22.49
CA VAL A 82 9.28 -15.56 21.91
C VAL A 82 8.29 -15.17 23.00
N ILE A 83 8.17 -15.98 24.07
CA ILE A 83 7.35 -15.66 25.25
C ILE A 83 7.89 -14.43 25.97
N HIS A 84 9.20 -14.35 26.20
CA HIS A 84 9.84 -13.23 26.87
C HIS A 84 9.58 -11.91 26.15
N TYR A 85 9.68 -11.90 24.83
CA TYR A 85 9.46 -10.71 23.99
C TYR A 85 8.04 -10.59 23.43
N ALA A 86 7.05 -11.31 23.95
CA ALA A 86 5.72 -11.36 23.35
C ALA A 86 5.07 -9.95 23.23
N ASP A 87 5.30 -9.07 24.20
CA ASP A 87 4.82 -7.68 24.12
C ASP A 87 5.43 -6.92 22.94
N ASP A 88 6.71 -7.17 22.64
CA ASP A 88 7.46 -6.46 21.60
C ASP A 88 7.30 -7.07 20.20
N VAL A 89 7.08 -8.39 20.09
CA VAL A 89 7.04 -9.10 18.80
C VAL A 89 5.67 -9.61 18.41
N ILE A 90 4.68 -9.55 19.30
CA ILE A 90 3.29 -9.99 19.04
C ILE A 90 2.31 -8.87 19.34
N PHE A 91 2.26 -8.42 20.59
CA PHE A 91 1.15 -7.57 21.06
C PHE A 91 1.24 -6.13 20.57
N ALA A 92 2.42 -5.66 20.19
CA ALA A 92 2.61 -4.36 19.56
C ALA A 92 1.93 -4.20 18.18
N TYR A 93 1.53 -5.29 17.50
CA TYR A 93 1.15 -5.24 16.08
C TYR A 93 -0.34 -5.37 15.78
N ARG A 94 -1.18 -5.77 16.74
CA ARG A 94 -2.63 -6.04 16.53
C ARG A 94 -2.92 -6.79 15.21
N PRO A 95 -2.30 -7.95 14.96
CA PRO A 95 -2.28 -8.55 13.63
C PRO A 95 -3.62 -9.16 13.20
N LYS A 96 -3.84 -9.27 11.88
CA LYS A 96 -4.97 -10.02 11.28
C LYS A 96 -4.84 -11.52 11.58
N GLN A 97 -3.61 -12.03 11.66
CA GLN A 97 -3.28 -13.42 11.94
C GLN A 97 -1.85 -13.52 12.46
N ILE A 98 -1.59 -14.52 13.31
CA ILE A 98 -0.25 -14.87 13.77
C ILE A 98 0.17 -16.21 13.14
N VAL A 99 1.32 -16.24 12.50
CA VAL A 99 1.97 -17.45 11.96
C VAL A 99 3.25 -17.71 12.74
N ILE A 100 3.34 -18.88 13.36
CA ILE A 100 4.40 -19.23 14.31
C ILE A 100 5.28 -20.32 13.71
N TYR A 101 6.59 -20.07 13.68
CA TYR A 101 7.59 -21.12 13.45
C TYR A 101 8.65 -21.09 14.55
N CYS A 102 8.55 -22.02 15.49
CA CYS A 102 9.52 -22.20 16.58
C CYS A 102 9.49 -23.65 17.07
N GLY A 103 10.47 -24.09 17.85
CA GLY A 103 10.52 -25.46 18.39
C GLY A 103 11.73 -26.27 17.92
N GLU A 104 12.31 -25.97 16.76
CA GLU A 104 13.52 -26.66 16.32
C GLU A 104 14.70 -26.38 17.26
N ASN A 105 14.86 -25.12 17.69
CA ASN A 105 15.90 -24.69 18.62
C ASN A 105 15.62 -25.13 20.05
N ASP A 106 14.34 -25.24 20.44
CA ASP A 106 13.97 -25.85 21.72
C ASP A 106 14.52 -27.27 21.83
N LEU A 107 14.29 -28.12 20.81
CA LEU A 107 14.75 -29.51 20.80
C LEU A 107 16.26 -29.67 20.60
N ALA A 108 16.96 -28.62 20.17
CA ALA A 108 18.41 -28.63 20.07
C ALA A 108 19.09 -28.74 21.45
N SER A 109 18.39 -28.30 22.50
CA SER A 109 18.74 -28.68 23.87
C SER A 109 18.27 -30.11 24.13
N ASP A 110 19.20 -31.03 24.44
CA ASP A 110 18.88 -32.43 24.70
C ASP A 110 17.92 -32.67 25.88
N THR A 111 17.74 -31.64 26.71
CA THR A 111 16.84 -31.63 27.87
C THR A 111 15.38 -31.38 27.53
N VAL A 112 15.07 -30.83 26.34
CA VAL A 112 13.70 -30.51 25.93
C VAL A 112 13.16 -31.63 25.05
N LYS A 113 12.03 -32.22 25.46
CA LYS A 113 11.28 -33.23 24.71
C LYS A 113 9.87 -32.74 24.39
N ALA A 114 9.13 -33.50 23.58
CA ALA A 114 7.80 -33.13 23.11
C ALA A 114 6.83 -32.60 24.21
N PRO A 115 6.74 -33.17 25.43
CA PRO A 115 5.85 -32.65 26.47
C PRO A 115 6.23 -31.23 26.95
N VAL A 116 7.53 -30.96 27.11
CA VAL A 116 8.05 -29.65 27.54
C VAL A 116 7.81 -28.62 26.45
N LEU A 117 8.09 -28.98 25.20
CA LEU A 117 7.86 -28.11 24.05
C LEU A 117 6.37 -27.76 23.91
N LEU A 118 5.47 -28.76 24.03
CA LEU A 118 4.03 -28.52 24.03
C LEU A 118 3.62 -27.58 25.18
N LYS A 119 4.18 -27.74 26.38
CA LYS A 119 3.90 -26.85 27.52
C LYS A 119 4.31 -25.41 27.21
N ARG A 120 5.48 -25.19 26.62
CA ARG A 120 5.94 -23.86 26.19
C ARG A 120 5.00 -23.27 25.14
N PHE A 121 4.65 -24.06 24.12
CA PHE A 121 3.71 -23.60 23.09
C PHE A 121 2.34 -23.24 23.66
N ARG A 122 1.80 -24.05 24.58
CA ARG A 122 0.54 -23.75 25.29
C ARG A 122 0.62 -22.45 26.09
N THR A 123 1.78 -22.15 26.68
CA THR A 123 2.00 -20.90 27.41
C THR A 123 1.88 -19.70 26.46
N LEU A 124 2.62 -19.72 25.35
CA LEU A 124 2.54 -18.68 24.31
C LEU A 124 1.13 -18.54 23.75
N TYR A 125 0.48 -19.66 23.42
CA TYR A 125 -0.89 -19.69 22.90
C TYR A 125 -1.89 -19.06 23.88
N THR A 126 -1.77 -19.36 25.18
CA THR A 126 -2.65 -18.81 26.22
C THR A 126 -2.46 -17.30 26.31
N MET A 127 -1.21 -16.80 26.33
CA MET A 127 -0.95 -15.35 26.30
C MET A 127 -1.57 -14.67 25.08
N ILE A 128 -1.52 -15.31 23.91
CA ILE A 128 -2.16 -14.80 22.69
C ILE A 128 -3.68 -14.74 22.86
N ARG A 129 -4.30 -15.81 23.37
CA ARG A 129 -5.76 -15.86 23.56
C ARG A 129 -6.27 -14.89 24.62
N ASP A 130 -5.50 -14.66 25.67
CA ASP A 130 -5.87 -13.72 26.73
C ASP A 130 -5.93 -12.26 26.22
N LYS A 131 -5.01 -11.88 25.33
CA LYS A 131 -4.96 -10.51 24.79
C LYS A 131 -5.69 -10.33 23.45
N MET A 132 -5.82 -11.42 22.67
CA MET A 132 -6.39 -11.43 21.32
C MET A 132 -7.21 -12.72 21.13
N PRO A 133 -8.42 -12.79 21.71
CA PRO A 133 -9.19 -14.03 21.80
C PRO A 133 -9.52 -14.63 20.43
N ASP A 134 -9.79 -13.78 19.42
CA ASP A 134 -10.28 -14.22 18.12
C ASP A 134 -9.20 -14.30 17.03
N VAL A 135 -7.97 -13.83 17.28
CA VAL A 135 -6.94 -13.78 16.23
C VAL A 135 -6.62 -15.19 15.71
N PRO A 136 -6.66 -15.43 14.39
CA PRO A 136 -6.20 -16.68 13.81
C PRO A 136 -4.74 -16.98 14.18
N VAL A 137 -4.48 -18.21 14.66
CA VAL A 137 -3.13 -18.67 15.01
C VAL A 137 -2.76 -19.90 14.19
N THR A 138 -1.73 -19.77 13.37
CA THR A 138 -1.20 -20.85 12.54
C THR A 138 0.15 -21.28 13.08
N TYR A 139 0.35 -22.58 13.33
CA TYR A 139 1.66 -23.12 13.69
C TYR A 139 2.23 -23.93 12.53
N ILE A 140 3.45 -23.60 12.12
CA ILE A 140 4.21 -24.34 11.11
C ILE A 140 4.98 -25.44 11.83
N SER A 141 4.80 -26.68 11.39
CA SER A 141 5.50 -27.84 11.92
C SER A 141 7.01 -27.61 11.96
N ILE A 142 7.69 -28.08 13.01
CA ILE A 142 9.15 -28.14 13.07
C ILE A 142 9.64 -28.91 11.84
N LYS A 143 10.57 -28.34 11.05
CA LYS A 143 11.07 -28.92 9.79
C LYS A 143 12.16 -29.98 10.01
N PRO A 144 12.37 -30.93 9.07
CA PRO A 144 13.40 -31.96 9.16
C PRO A 144 14.75 -31.43 8.67
N SER A 145 15.51 -30.70 9.49
CA SER A 145 16.83 -30.22 9.07
C SER A 145 17.89 -31.32 9.10
N PRO A 146 18.73 -31.48 8.06
CA PRO A 146 19.74 -32.53 8.03
C PRO A 146 20.77 -32.45 9.16
N SER A 147 21.21 -31.24 9.53
CA SER A 147 22.12 -31.03 10.68
C SER A 147 21.53 -31.49 12.03
N ARG A 148 20.20 -31.70 12.09
CA ARG A 148 19.45 -32.12 13.27
C ARG A 148 18.73 -33.46 13.06
N ALA A 149 19.21 -34.31 12.14
CA ALA A 149 18.60 -35.59 11.81
C ALA A 149 18.38 -36.51 13.04
N ARG A 150 19.25 -36.45 14.05
CA ARG A 150 19.11 -37.18 15.32
C ARG A 150 17.83 -36.84 16.09
N LEU A 151 17.24 -35.67 15.85
CA LEU A 151 16.07 -35.15 16.55
C LEU A 151 14.75 -35.44 15.83
N LEU A 152 14.76 -36.02 14.61
CA LEU A 152 13.54 -36.29 13.84
C LEU A 152 12.47 -37.07 14.62
N PRO A 153 12.79 -38.09 15.44
CA PRO A 153 11.78 -38.77 16.25
C PRO A 153 11.06 -37.82 17.23
N GLU A 154 11.80 -36.93 17.88
CA GLU A 154 11.23 -35.95 18.82
C GLU A 154 10.50 -34.81 18.09
N MET A 155 10.97 -34.40 16.90
CA MET A 155 10.26 -33.44 16.05
C MET A 155 8.89 -33.99 15.63
N ARG A 156 8.80 -35.25 15.19
CA ARG A 156 7.53 -35.90 14.84
C ARG A 156 6.57 -35.96 16.02
N LYS A 157 7.06 -36.35 17.20
CA LYS A 157 6.25 -36.36 18.44
C LYS A 157 5.74 -34.96 18.79
N SER A 158 6.61 -33.96 18.74
CA SER A 158 6.28 -32.56 19.06
C SER A 158 5.26 -31.98 18.08
N ASN A 159 5.47 -32.19 16.77
CA ASN A 159 4.55 -31.78 15.71
C ASN A 159 3.17 -32.41 15.91
N LYS A 160 3.10 -33.73 16.16
CA LYS A 160 1.84 -34.43 16.44
C LYS A 160 1.14 -33.88 17.67
N ALA A 161 1.88 -33.63 18.75
CA ALA A 161 1.33 -33.11 20.00
C ALA A 161 0.75 -31.70 19.84
N ILE A 162 1.43 -30.81 19.11
CA ILE A 162 0.94 -29.46 18.80
C ILE A 162 -0.27 -29.52 17.87
N GLN A 163 -0.22 -30.33 16.80
CA GLN A 163 -1.33 -30.52 15.89
C GLN A 163 -2.59 -30.98 16.63
N GLN A 164 -2.47 -31.98 17.52
CA GLN A 164 -3.57 -32.49 18.33
C GLN A 164 -4.10 -31.46 19.33
N PHE A 165 -3.25 -30.59 19.87
CA PHE A 165 -3.67 -29.50 20.73
C PHE A 165 -4.47 -28.45 19.95
N LEU A 166 -3.94 -27.98 18.81
CA LEU A 166 -4.57 -26.96 17.95
C LEU A 166 -5.89 -27.45 17.32
N ALA A 167 -6.01 -28.73 17.00
CA ALA A 167 -7.26 -29.30 16.48
C ALA A 167 -8.46 -29.16 17.44
N LYS A 168 -8.20 -28.90 18.74
CA LYS A 168 -9.22 -28.69 19.78
C LYS A 168 -9.49 -27.22 20.06
N GLN A 169 -8.83 -26.30 19.35
CA GLN A 169 -8.94 -24.87 19.56
C GLN A 169 -9.72 -24.18 18.43
N ARG A 170 -10.25 -23.00 18.71
CA ARG A 170 -10.88 -22.14 17.70
C ARG A 170 -9.86 -21.26 16.99
N ASN A 171 -10.14 -20.95 15.72
CA ASN A 171 -9.33 -20.08 14.85
C ASN A 171 -7.85 -20.48 14.83
N THR A 172 -7.60 -21.78 14.67
CA THR A 172 -6.25 -22.33 14.65
C THR A 172 -6.03 -23.23 13.46
N SER A 173 -4.81 -23.24 12.95
CA SER A 173 -4.39 -24.20 11.93
C SER A 173 -2.98 -24.72 12.18
N PHE A 174 -2.69 -25.91 11.64
CA PHE A 174 -1.38 -26.53 11.69
C PHE A 174 -0.90 -26.81 10.26
N VAL A 175 0.26 -26.28 9.90
CA VAL A 175 0.85 -26.42 8.57
C VAL A 175 1.97 -27.45 8.62
N ASP A 176 1.76 -28.60 7.99
CA ASP A 176 2.77 -29.65 7.88
C ASP A 176 3.75 -29.36 6.74
N VAL A 177 4.84 -28.67 7.05
CA VAL A 177 6.01 -28.55 6.17
C VAL A 177 6.96 -29.72 6.33
N PHE A 178 6.90 -30.46 7.45
CA PHE A 178 7.84 -31.52 7.75
C PHE A 178 7.75 -32.64 6.71
N SER A 179 6.55 -33.16 6.46
CA SER A 179 6.37 -34.22 5.46
C SER A 179 6.72 -33.75 4.04
N LYS A 180 6.45 -32.48 3.73
CA LYS A 180 6.67 -31.87 2.41
C LYS A 180 8.15 -31.63 2.08
N MET A 181 9.04 -31.72 3.07
CA MET A 181 10.48 -31.55 2.91
C MET A 181 11.24 -32.89 2.90
N LEU A 182 10.51 -34.02 2.87
CA LEU A 182 11.07 -35.34 2.68
C LEU A 182 10.96 -35.76 1.21
N LYS A 183 11.88 -36.61 0.78
CA LYS A 183 11.79 -37.36 -0.48
C LYS A 183 10.75 -38.49 -0.35
N ALA A 184 10.41 -39.11 -1.48
CA ALA A 184 9.47 -40.22 -1.53
C ALA A 184 9.88 -41.43 -0.68
N ASP A 185 11.19 -41.64 -0.48
CA ASP A 185 11.76 -42.68 0.38
C ASP A 185 11.75 -42.33 1.88
N GLY A 186 11.25 -41.14 2.24
CA GLY A 186 11.20 -40.64 3.61
C GLY A 186 12.50 -40.02 4.13
N SER A 187 13.56 -39.98 3.32
CA SER A 187 14.80 -39.26 3.64
C SER A 187 14.62 -37.75 3.50
N ILE A 188 15.46 -36.97 4.18
CA ILE A 188 15.42 -35.50 4.07
C ILE A 188 15.87 -35.10 2.67
N ASP A 189 15.14 -34.20 2.02
CA ASP A 189 15.67 -33.56 0.81
C ASP A 189 16.77 -32.56 1.19
N THR A 190 18.03 -32.98 1.10
CA THR A 190 19.17 -32.12 1.45
C THR A 190 19.40 -30.99 0.44
N ALA A 191 18.87 -31.11 -0.79
CA ALA A 191 19.11 -30.14 -1.86
C ALA A 191 18.49 -28.77 -1.58
N ILE A 192 17.42 -28.73 -0.78
CA ILE A 192 16.68 -27.50 -0.42
C ILE A 192 17.30 -26.74 0.77
N PHE A 193 18.36 -27.27 1.39
CA PHE A 193 19.08 -26.62 2.50
C PHE A 193 20.36 -25.94 2.02
N ARG A 194 20.80 -24.94 2.79
CA ARG A 194 22.11 -24.27 2.66
C ARG A 194 23.23 -25.21 3.13
N GLU A 195 24.46 -24.74 3.01
CA GLU A 195 25.66 -25.49 3.43
C GLU A 195 25.64 -25.87 4.92
N ASP A 196 25.04 -25.03 5.77
CA ASP A 196 24.85 -25.30 7.19
C ASP A 196 23.88 -26.46 7.50
N GLN A 197 23.21 -27.01 6.48
CA GLN A 197 22.24 -28.10 6.61
C GLN A 197 21.12 -27.79 7.64
N LEU A 198 20.82 -26.50 7.85
CA LEU A 198 19.84 -26.03 8.82
C LEU A 198 18.90 -25.01 8.18
N HIS A 199 19.41 -23.99 7.50
CA HIS A 199 18.60 -22.95 6.87
C HIS A 199 18.31 -23.29 5.41
N MET A 200 17.23 -22.74 4.88
CA MET A 200 16.73 -23.12 3.56
C MET A 200 17.31 -22.24 2.44
N LYS A 201 17.48 -22.85 1.28
CA LYS A 201 17.59 -22.15 -0.01
C LYS A 201 16.20 -21.66 -0.45
N PRO A 202 16.09 -20.79 -1.47
CA PRO A 202 14.80 -20.38 -2.04
C PRO A 202 13.88 -21.56 -2.41
N ALA A 203 14.45 -22.69 -2.86
CA ALA A 203 13.68 -23.91 -3.13
C ALA A 203 12.93 -24.45 -1.92
N GLY A 204 13.53 -24.42 -0.72
CA GLY A 204 12.86 -24.83 0.53
C GLY A 204 11.77 -23.85 0.95
N TYR A 205 12.02 -22.55 0.81
CA TYR A 205 11.00 -21.52 1.06
C TYR A 205 9.79 -21.64 0.11
N ARG A 206 9.96 -22.11 -1.12
CA ARG A 206 8.84 -22.40 -2.03
C ARG A 206 7.96 -23.54 -1.53
N ILE A 207 8.54 -24.55 -0.88
CA ILE A 207 7.75 -25.63 -0.25
C ILE A 207 6.91 -25.05 0.89
N TRP A 208 7.53 -24.21 1.73
CA TRP A 208 6.84 -23.51 2.82
C TRP A 208 5.74 -22.59 2.30
N GLN A 209 6.03 -21.79 1.27
CA GLN A 209 5.07 -20.90 0.63
C GLN A 209 3.81 -21.66 0.19
N LYS A 210 3.96 -22.74 -0.58
CA LYS A 210 2.83 -23.55 -1.04
C LYS A 210 2.05 -24.17 0.11
N ALA A 211 2.74 -24.57 1.18
CA ALA A 211 2.11 -25.16 2.35
C ALA A 211 1.37 -24.12 3.20
N ILE A 212 1.89 -22.90 3.33
CA ILE A 212 1.36 -21.84 4.21
C ILE A 212 0.23 -21.08 3.52
N ALA A 213 0.31 -20.83 2.21
CA ALA A 213 -0.62 -19.95 1.49
C ALA A 213 -2.11 -20.26 1.72
N PRO A 214 -2.58 -21.52 1.70
CA PRO A 214 -3.99 -21.84 1.93
C PRO A 214 -4.48 -21.56 3.36
N HIS A 215 -3.56 -21.28 4.29
CA HIS A 215 -3.86 -21.04 5.69
C HIS A 215 -3.72 -19.56 6.07
N LEU A 216 -3.33 -18.70 5.13
CA LEU A 216 -3.27 -17.26 5.38
C LEU A 216 -4.67 -16.67 5.39
N ALA A 217 -4.94 -15.81 6.37
CA ALA A 217 -6.19 -15.07 6.44
C ALA A 217 -6.28 -14.14 5.24
N ASP A 218 -7.46 -14.09 4.62
CA ASP A 218 -7.72 -13.10 3.59
C ASP A 218 -7.49 -11.70 4.17
N GLN A 219 -6.53 -11.03 3.56
CA GLN A 219 -6.41 -9.59 3.68
C GLN A 219 -7.14 -9.06 2.47
N ALA A 220 -8.27 -8.39 2.69
CA ALA A 220 -8.85 -7.57 1.64
C ALA A 220 -7.80 -6.53 1.26
N ILE A 221 -7.00 -6.84 0.25
CA ILE A 221 -6.21 -5.84 -0.44
C ILE A 221 -7.21 -5.09 -1.29
N THR A 222 -7.73 -4.00 -0.74
CA THR A 222 -8.56 -3.07 -1.48
C THR A 222 -7.66 -2.37 -2.48
N THR A 223 -7.77 -2.82 -3.73
CA THR A 223 -7.33 -2.02 -4.87
C THR A 223 -8.38 -0.98 -5.18
N MET A 224 -7.95 0.14 -5.74
CA MET A 224 -8.81 1.24 -6.15
C MET A 224 -8.56 1.51 -7.62
N LYS A 225 -9.62 1.55 -8.43
CA LYS A 225 -9.53 1.97 -9.83
C LYS A 225 -9.76 3.47 -9.94
N VAL A 226 -8.67 4.20 -10.15
CA VAL A 226 -8.67 5.67 -10.33
C VAL A 226 -8.76 6.01 -11.82
N ALA A 227 -9.49 7.07 -12.15
CA ALA A 227 -9.42 7.66 -13.49
C ALA A 227 -9.33 9.19 -13.49
N THR A 228 -8.82 9.74 -14.59
CA THR A 228 -9.00 11.15 -14.98
C THR A 228 -9.62 11.21 -16.36
N PHE A 229 -10.61 12.07 -16.56
CA PHE A 229 -11.32 12.16 -17.82
C PHE A 229 -11.86 13.57 -18.11
N ASN A 230 -11.22 14.27 -19.05
CA ASN A 230 -11.79 15.49 -19.61
C ASN A 230 -12.99 15.12 -20.49
N LEU A 231 -14.18 15.62 -20.14
CA LEU A 231 -15.44 15.21 -20.76
C LEU A 231 -15.78 16.00 -22.02
N ARG A 232 -15.02 17.06 -22.32
CA ARG A 232 -15.37 18.13 -23.24
C ARG A 232 -16.65 18.85 -22.84
N LEU A 233 -16.60 20.17 -22.74
CA LEU A 233 -17.78 20.96 -22.37
C LEU A 233 -18.96 20.75 -23.34
N ASN A 234 -20.18 20.88 -22.84
CA ASN A 234 -21.36 20.86 -23.71
C ASN A 234 -21.45 22.13 -24.56
N ILE A 235 -21.11 22.02 -25.84
CA ILE A 235 -21.25 23.10 -26.81
C ILE A 235 -21.83 22.59 -28.13
N ALA A 236 -22.80 23.34 -28.69
CA ALA A 236 -23.46 22.97 -29.95
C ALA A 236 -22.51 22.94 -31.16
N TYR A 237 -21.40 23.68 -31.08
CA TYR A 237 -20.34 23.70 -32.10
C TYR A 237 -19.79 22.30 -32.40
N ASP A 238 -19.76 21.41 -31.41
CA ASP A 238 -19.25 20.05 -31.58
C ASP A 238 -20.21 19.15 -32.40
N SER A 239 -21.40 19.64 -32.77
CA SER A 239 -22.34 18.99 -33.68
C SER A 239 -22.68 17.56 -33.23
N ALA A 240 -22.40 16.53 -34.04
CA ALA A 240 -22.60 15.14 -33.67
C ALA A 240 -21.89 14.79 -32.34
N ASN A 241 -20.75 15.42 -32.05
CA ASN A 241 -19.98 15.29 -30.80
C ASN A 241 -20.44 16.22 -29.68
N ALA A 242 -21.59 16.89 -29.76
CA ALA A 242 -22.17 17.60 -28.61
C ALA A 242 -22.57 16.61 -27.50
N TRP A 243 -22.59 17.08 -26.25
CA TRP A 243 -22.85 16.26 -25.06
C TRP A 243 -24.11 15.39 -25.12
N PRO A 244 -25.28 15.87 -25.60
CA PRO A 244 -26.49 15.03 -25.68
C PRO A 244 -26.30 13.73 -26.44
N HIS A 245 -25.34 13.68 -27.37
CA HIS A 245 -25.01 12.51 -28.17
C HIS A 245 -23.89 11.63 -27.60
N ARG A 246 -23.15 12.13 -26.60
CA ARG A 246 -22.01 11.43 -25.97
C ARG A 246 -22.28 10.98 -24.53
N LYS A 247 -23.24 11.56 -23.83
CA LYS A 247 -23.47 11.32 -22.40
C LYS A 247 -23.61 9.84 -22.02
N GLU A 248 -24.34 9.06 -22.80
CA GLU A 248 -24.47 7.62 -22.54
C GLU A 248 -23.17 6.86 -22.85
N MET A 249 -22.36 7.29 -23.85
CA MET A 249 -21.04 6.69 -24.09
C MET A 249 -20.13 6.87 -22.87
N VAL A 250 -20.14 8.07 -22.29
CA VAL A 250 -19.35 8.40 -21.09
C VAL A 250 -19.81 7.57 -19.89
N LYS A 251 -21.12 7.53 -19.63
CA LYS A 251 -21.70 6.78 -18.51
C LYS A 251 -21.46 5.27 -18.65
N ASP A 252 -21.64 4.73 -19.85
CA ASP A 252 -21.39 3.31 -20.11
C ASP A 252 -19.92 2.95 -19.94
N LEU A 253 -18.99 3.79 -20.41
CA LEU A 253 -17.56 3.62 -20.20
C LEU A 253 -17.21 3.59 -18.70
N ILE A 254 -17.67 4.59 -17.93
CA ILE A 254 -17.39 4.67 -16.49
C ILE A 254 -17.88 3.40 -15.76
N ARG A 255 -19.09 2.95 -16.10
CA ARG A 255 -19.71 1.75 -15.49
C ARG A 255 -19.00 0.46 -15.91
N TYR A 256 -18.75 0.27 -17.21
CA TYR A 256 -18.16 -0.94 -17.75
C TYR A 256 -16.74 -1.13 -17.24
N HIS A 257 -15.95 -0.06 -17.23
CA HIS A 257 -14.60 -0.09 -16.67
C HIS A 257 -14.59 -0.05 -15.14
N GLY A 258 -15.71 0.24 -14.48
CA GLY A 258 -15.87 0.13 -13.03
C GLY A 258 -14.95 1.07 -12.26
N PHE A 259 -14.97 2.36 -12.59
CA PHE A 259 -14.18 3.36 -11.88
C PHE A 259 -14.63 3.46 -10.42
N ASP A 260 -13.68 3.51 -9.50
CA ASP A 260 -13.97 3.64 -8.07
C ASP A 260 -14.01 5.11 -7.65
N ILE A 261 -13.08 5.90 -8.18
CA ILE A 261 -13.01 7.34 -8.00
C ILE A 261 -12.38 7.96 -9.26
N PHE A 262 -12.89 9.10 -9.69
CA PHE A 262 -12.39 9.77 -10.89
C PHE A 262 -12.56 11.28 -10.86
N GLY A 263 -11.58 11.97 -11.44
CA GLY A 263 -11.65 13.39 -11.71
C GLY A 263 -12.24 13.65 -13.10
N VAL A 264 -13.16 14.61 -13.20
CA VAL A 264 -13.67 15.10 -14.48
C VAL A 264 -13.24 16.55 -14.73
N GLN A 265 -13.02 16.91 -15.99
CA GLN A 265 -12.71 18.28 -16.41
C GLN A 265 -13.70 18.73 -17.50
N GLU A 266 -13.84 20.05 -17.66
CA GLU A 266 -14.75 20.73 -18.60
C GLU A 266 -16.25 20.50 -18.41
N ALA A 267 -16.65 19.67 -17.45
CA ALA A 267 -18.06 19.39 -17.19
C ALA A 267 -18.81 20.67 -16.80
N LEU A 268 -19.86 21.03 -17.55
CA LEU A 268 -20.83 22.03 -17.16
C LEU A 268 -21.90 21.43 -16.24
N ILE A 269 -22.71 22.28 -15.59
CA ILE A 269 -23.70 21.85 -14.59
C ILE A 269 -24.70 20.81 -15.11
N ASP A 270 -25.12 20.90 -16.38
CA ASP A 270 -25.99 19.92 -17.01
C ASP A 270 -25.30 18.56 -17.20
N GLN A 271 -24.02 18.56 -17.54
CA GLN A 271 -23.20 17.34 -17.62
C GLN A 271 -23.02 16.71 -16.23
N MET A 272 -22.84 17.54 -15.19
CA MET A 272 -22.79 17.09 -13.80
C MET A 272 -24.09 16.39 -13.40
N HIS A 273 -25.25 16.98 -13.69
CA HIS A 273 -26.56 16.37 -13.43
C HIS A 273 -26.76 15.04 -14.19
N ASP A 274 -26.31 14.95 -15.44
CA ASP A 274 -26.38 13.71 -16.22
C ASP A 274 -25.49 12.59 -15.63
N LEU A 275 -24.34 12.92 -15.05
CA LEU A 275 -23.49 11.97 -14.32
C LEU A 275 -24.09 11.58 -12.96
N ASP A 276 -24.70 12.51 -12.24
CA ASP A 276 -25.40 12.23 -10.97
C ASP A 276 -26.54 11.23 -11.15
N ALA A 277 -27.22 11.27 -12.29
CA ALA A 277 -28.25 10.31 -12.67
C ALA A 277 -27.73 8.86 -12.77
N MET A 278 -26.41 8.60 -12.73
CA MET A 278 -25.89 7.24 -12.60
C MET A 278 -26.22 6.60 -11.24
N GLY A 279 -26.44 7.39 -10.19
CA GLY A 279 -26.86 6.93 -8.86
C GLY A 279 -25.78 6.24 -8.01
N THR A 280 -24.77 5.62 -8.61
CA THR A 280 -23.69 4.90 -7.91
C THR A 280 -22.67 5.83 -7.23
N TYR A 281 -22.47 7.03 -7.78
CA TYR A 281 -21.42 7.95 -7.36
C TYR A 281 -21.99 9.11 -6.54
N ALA A 282 -21.19 9.64 -5.63
CA ALA A 282 -21.34 10.99 -5.09
C ALA A 282 -20.19 11.85 -5.63
N HIS A 283 -20.30 13.17 -5.58
CA HIS A 283 -19.23 14.06 -6.03
C HIS A 283 -19.00 15.27 -5.11
N VAL A 284 -17.85 15.89 -5.32
CA VAL A 284 -17.50 17.21 -4.80
C VAL A 284 -16.91 18.05 -5.93
N GLY A 285 -17.05 19.37 -5.82
CA GLY A 285 -16.53 20.32 -6.80
C GLY A 285 -17.53 21.46 -7.01
N VAL A 286 -17.05 22.60 -7.46
CA VAL A 286 -17.87 23.76 -7.80
C VAL A 286 -17.49 24.33 -9.16
N GLY A 287 -18.41 25.05 -9.78
CA GLY A 287 -18.19 25.78 -11.01
C GLY A 287 -17.12 26.86 -10.83
N ARG A 288 -16.15 26.89 -11.75
CA ARG A 288 -14.97 27.75 -11.62
C ARG A 288 -15.26 29.25 -11.72
N ASN A 289 -16.40 29.67 -12.29
CA ASN A 289 -16.66 31.10 -12.51
C ASN A 289 -17.21 31.81 -11.27
N ASP A 290 -17.90 31.10 -10.38
CA ASP A 290 -18.62 31.70 -9.24
C ASP A 290 -18.46 30.93 -7.92
N GLY A 291 -17.79 29.78 -7.93
CA GLY A 291 -17.67 28.92 -6.75
C GLY A 291 -18.95 28.17 -6.39
N LYS A 292 -19.89 28.06 -7.33
CA LYS A 292 -21.18 27.38 -7.17
C LYS A 292 -21.44 26.49 -8.39
N GLU A 293 -22.28 26.94 -9.33
CA GLU A 293 -22.69 26.17 -10.52
C GLU A 293 -22.23 26.82 -11.83
N GLY A 294 -21.64 28.02 -11.76
CA GLY A 294 -21.23 28.79 -12.91
C GLY A 294 -19.93 28.27 -13.52
N GLY A 295 -19.97 27.93 -14.81
CA GLY A 295 -18.82 27.53 -15.60
C GLY A 295 -18.45 26.05 -15.44
N GLU A 296 -17.28 25.69 -15.97
CA GLU A 296 -16.77 24.33 -15.94
C GLU A 296 -16.35 23.90 -14.53
N PHE A 297 -16.52 22.62 -14.25
CA PHE A 297 -16.12 21.97 -13.01
C PHE A 297 -14.79 21.22 -13.19
N SER A 298 -14.04 21.10 -12.10
CA SER A 298 -13.00 20.08 -11.91
C SER A 298 -13.43 19.12 -10.81
N ALA A 299 -14.59 18.47 -10.99
CA ALA A 299 -15.23 17.69 -9.95
C ALA A 299 -14.55 16.33 -9.72
N ILE A 300 -14.75 15.76 -8.53
CA ILE A 300 -14.29 14.43 -8.14
C ILE A 300 -15.52 13.58 -7.86
N PHE A 301 -15.74 12.53 -8.64
CA PHE A 301 -16.77 11.53 -8.40
C PHE A 301 -16.16 10.32 -7.70
N TYR A 302 -16.83 9.78 -6.68
CA TYR A 302 -16.38 8.60 -5.94
C TYR A 302 -17.56 7.66 -5.65
N ASN A 303 -17.29 6.35 -5.67
CA ASN A 303 -18.28 5.33 -5.36
C ASN A 303 -18.67 5.44 -3.87
N LYS A 304 -19.90 5.88 -3.62
CA LYS A 304 -20.40 6.17 -2.26
C LYS A 304 -20.63 4.92 -1.40
N GLU A 305 -20.63 3.73 -2.02
CA GLU A 305 -20.68 2.46 -1.29
C GLU A 305 -19.31 2.06 -0.75
N LYS A 306 -18.22 2.47 -1.42
CA LYS A 306 -16.83 2.15 -1.05
C LYS A 306 -16.17 3.22 -0.20
N TYR A 307 -16.51 4.48 -0.41
CA TYR A 307 -15.82 5.60 0.24
C TYR A 307 -16.78 6.52 0.99
N GLU A 308 -16.27 7.08 2.08
CA GLU A 308 -16.93 8.12 2.86
C GLU A 308 -16.12 9.41 2.78
N LEU A 309 -16.81 10.53 2.52
CA LEU A 309 -16.21 11.84 2.49
C LEU A 309 -15.99 12.35 3.91
N VAL A 310 -14.73 12.61 4.26
CA VAL A 310 -14.36 13.24 5.54
C VAL A 310 -14.41 14.76 5.40
N LYS A 311 -13.77 15.28 4.35
CA LYS A 311 -13.70 16.72 4.08
C LYS A 311 -13.41 16.97 2.61
N SER A 312 -13.87 18.08 2.07
CA SER A 312 -13.50 18.54 0.73
C SER A 312 -13.26 20.04 0.71
N GLY A 313 -12.73 20.52 -0.40
CA GLY A 313 -12.62 21.94 -0.67
C GLY A 313 -12.23 22.22 -2.11
N ASN A 314 -12.20 23.50 -2.44
CA ASN A 314 -11.80 24.00 -3.75
C ASN A 314 -10.89 25.21 -3.55
N PHE A 315 -10.04 25.48 -4.53
CA PHE A 315 -9.28 26.73 -4.59
C PHE A 315 -8.97 27.09 -6.03
N TRP A 316 -8.95 28.39 -6.31
CA TRP A 316 -8.60 28.92 -7.62
C TRP A 316 -7.10 28.94 -7.83
N LEU A 317 -6.66 28.62 -9.04
CA LEU A 317 -5.25 28.57 -9.41
C LEU A 317 -4.76 29.97 -9.76
N SER A 318 -4.68 30.82 -8.74
CA SER A 318 -4.31 32.23 -8.86
C SER A 318 -3.67 32.75 -7.56
N PRO A 319 -3.11 33.97 -7.56
CA PRO A 319 -2.64 34.64 -6.34
C PRO A 319 -3.74 34.89 -5.27
N THR A 320 -5.01 34.70 -5.60
CA THR A 320 -6.15 34.87 -4.70
C THR A 320 -7.01 33.61 -4.70
N PRO A 321 -6.50 32.50 -4.12
CA PRO A 321 -7.07 31.15 -4.26
C PRO A 321 -8.44 30.96 -3.62
N GLU A 322 -8.88 31.89 -2.77
CA GLU A 322 -10.16 31.85 -2.07
C GLU A 322 -11.32 32.40 -2.91
N ILE A 323 -11.04 33.09 -4.01
CA ILE A 323 -12.06 33.76 -4.85
C ILE A 323 -11.88 33.47 -6.36
N PRO A 324 -12.98 33.39 -7.14
CA PRO A 324 -12.90 33.20 -8.58
C PRO A 324 -12.05 34.27 -9.28
N SER A 325 -10.92 33.86 -9.84
CA SER A 325 -9.93 34.78 -10.43
C SER A 325 -8.99 34.06 -11.40
N LYS A 326 -8.47 34.80 -12.39
CA LYS A 326 -7.41 34.31 -13.27
C LYS A 326 -6.06 34.45 -12.56
N GLY A 327 -5.17 33.48 -12.76
CA GLY A 327 -3.80 33.51 -12.23
C GLY A 327 -2.79 33.91 -13.30
N TRP A 328 -1.91 34.88 -13.00
CA TRP A 328 -0.78 35.26 -13.86
C TRP A 328 -1.17 35.49 -15.32
N ASP A 329 -0.60 34.71 -16.24
CA ASP A 329 -0.81 34.74 -17.69
C ASP A 329 -1.93 33.80 -18.16
N ALA A 330 -2.78 33.29 -17.26
CA ALA A 330 -3.88 32.41 -17.61
C ALA A 330 -4.93 33.13 -18.47
N ALA A 331 -5.39 32.46 -19.52
CA ALA A 331 -6.51 32.91 -20.33
C ALA A 331 -7.86 32.74 -19.61
N TYR A 332 -8.00 31.73 -18.75
CA TYR A 332 -9.25 31.40 -18.07
C TYR A 332 -9.10 31.31 -16.56
N ILE A 333 -10.23 31.44 -15.85
CA ILE A 333 -10.30 31.12 -14.43
C ILE A 333 -10.13 29.60 -14.30
N ARG A 334 -9.19 29.13 -13.48
CA ARG A 334 -8.92 27.70 -13.27
C ARG A 334 -9.05 27.34 -11.79
N ILE A 335 -9.45 26.10 -11.51
CA ILE A 335 -9.78 25.64 -10.16
C ILE A 335 -9.18 24.25 -9.92
N CYS A 336 -8.84 23.97 -8.66
CA CYS A 336 -8.55 22.64 -8.17
C CYS A 336 -9.52 22.26 -7.06
N THR A 337 -10.13 21.07 -7.19
CA THR A 337 -10.99 20.46 -6.18
C THR A 337 -10.20 19.37 -5.46
N TRP A 338 -10.44 19.20 -4.16
CA TRP A 338 -9.85 18.11 -3.40
C TRP A 338 -10.86 17.45 -2.45
N ALA A 339 -10.62 16.17 -2.18
CA ALA A 339 -11.40 15.35 -1.26
C ALA A 339 -10.47 14.55 -0.34
N HIS A 340 -10.75 14.57 0.96
CA HIS A 340 -10.24 13.67 1.98
C HIS A 340 -11.30 12.59 2.20
N LEU A 341 -10.94 11.34 1.93
CA LEU A 341 -11.86 10.21 1.90
C LEU A 341 -11.35 9.08 2.78
N THR A 342 -12.29 8.31 3.32
CA THR A 342 -12.02 7.05 4.03
C THR A 342 -12.57 5.89 3.21
N GLU A 343 -11.78 4.85 2.98
CA GLU A 343 -12.27 3.57 2.42
C GLU A 343 -12.98 2.78 3.53
N LYS A 344 -14.26 2.48 3.31
CA LYS A 344 -15.17 1.99 4.36
C LYS A 344 -14.80 0.60 4.90
N THR A 345 -14.20 -0.26 4.07
CA THR A 345 -13.85 -1.63 4.48
C THR A 345 -12.64 -1.68 5.41
N THR A 346 -11.66 -0.81 5.18
CA THR A 346 -10.35 -0.82 5.83
C THR A 346 -10.14 0.33 6.80
N GLY A 347 -10.96 1.38 6.72
CA GLY A 347 -10.80 2.61 7.50
C GLY A 347 -9.58 3.44 7.06
N LYS A 348 -8.94 3.11 5.93
CA LYS A 348 -7.79 3.86 5.43
C LYS A 348 -8.23 5.18 4.84
N GLU A 349 -7.49 6.23 5.19
CA GLU A 349 -7.70 7.57 4.68
C GLU A 349 -6.76 7.88 3.52
N PHE A 350 -7.24 8.68 2.57
CA PHE A 350 -6.45 9.19 1.45
C PHE A 350 -6.99 10.53 0.96
N TYR A 351 -6.18 11.23 0.17
CA TYR A 351 -6.57 12.47 -0.50
C TYR A 351 -6.59 12.29 -2.00
N PHE A 352 -7.56 12.94 -2.64
CA PHE A 352 -7.71 13.00 -4.08
C PHE A 352 -7.82 14.45 -4.51
N PHE A 353 -6.99 14.88 -5.45
CA PHE A 353 -7.00 16.22 -6.03
C PHE A 353 -7.33 16.10 -7.51
N ASN A 354 -8.20 16.98 -8.01
CA ASN A 354 -8.52 17.06 -9.42
C ASN A 354 -8.44 18.52 -9.91
N THR A 355 -7.93 18.71 -11.12
CA THR A 355 -7.69 20.05 -11.67
C THR A 355 -7.80 20.09 -13.19
N HIS A 356 -7.95 21.29 -13.74
CA HIS A 356 -7.78 21.57 -15.16
C HIS A 356 -6.91 22.83 -15.32
N PHE A 357 -5.71 22.69 -15.87
CA PHE A 357 -4.76 23.78 -16.05
C PHE A 357 -5.07 24.66 -17.25
N ASP A 358 -4.51 25.87 -17.26
CA ASP A 358 -4.71 26.80 -18.36
C ASP A 358 -3.98 26.36 -19.62
N ASN A 359 -4.65 26.45 -20.77
CA ASN A 359 -4.11 26.05 -22.06
C ASN A 359 -3.13 27.07 -22.64
N GLU A 360 -3.21 28.36 -22.25
CA GLU A 360 -2.35 29.43 -22.78
C GLU A 360 -1.19 29.74 -21.82
N GLY A 361 -1.49 30.01 -20.55
CA GLY A 361 -0.55 30.60 -19.59
C GLY A 361 0.51 29.61 -19.07
N VAL A 362 1.74 29.71 -19.56
CA VAL A 362 2.86 28.87 -19.13
C VAL A 362 3.21 29.13 -17.67
N GLN A 363 3.26 30.40 -17.25
CA GLN A 363 3.56 30.74 -15.85
C GLN A 363 2.44 30.29 -14.92
N ALA A 364 1.19 30.42 -15.36
CA ALA A 364 0.02 29.97 -14.63
C ALA A 364 0.05 28.46 -14.38
N ARG A 365 0.41 27.65 -15.38
CA ARG A 365 0.55 26.19 -15.21
C ARG A 365 1.63 25.82 -14.20
N GLU A 366 2.80 26.45 -14.28
CA GLU A 366 3.91 26.16 -13.37
C GLU A 366 3.58 26.56 -11.92
N ASN A 367 2.94 27.72 -11.73
CA ASN A 367 2.54 28.17 -10.40
C ASN A 367 1.35 27.37 -9.86
N ALA A 368 0.40 26.97 -10.71
CA ALA A 368 -0.68 26.05 -10.32
C ALA A 368 -0.15 24.73 -9.77
N ALA A 369 0.85 24.14 -10.43
CA ALA A 369 1.52 22.93 -9.94
C ALA A 369 2.11 23.14 -8.54
N ARG A 370 2.82 24.26 -8.31
CA ARG A 370 3.37 24.59 -6.98
C ARG A 370 2.29 24.77 -5.93
N MET A 371 1.23 25.50 -6.24
CA MET A 371 0.11 25.72 -5.32
C MET A 371 -0.55 24.40 -4.88
N ILE A 372 -0.76 23.47 -5.82
CA ILE A 372 -1.30 22.14 -5.50
C ILE A 372 -0.38 21.39 -4.53
N LEU A 373 0.93 21.37 -4.79
CA LEU A 373 1.91 20.71 -3.91
C LEU A 373 1.95 21.35 -2.52
N GLU A 374 1.92 22.67 -2.43
CA GLU A 374 1.84 23.39 -1.16
C GLU A 374 0.55 23.07 -0.39
N LYS A 375 -0.59 23.01 -1.09
CA LYS A 375 -1.87 22.64 -0.49
C LYS A 375 -1.87 21.21 0.04
N ILE A 376 -1.29 20.27 -0.71
CA ILE A 376 -1.10 18.89 -0.28
C ILE A 376 -0.24 18.84 0.98
N GLN A 377 0.89 19.54 1.00
CA GLN A 377 1.77 19.59 2.17
C GLN A 377 1.04 20.13 3.41
N GLN A 378 0.23 21.18 3.26
CA GLN A 378 -0.57 21.77 4.33
C GLN A 378 -1.61 20.81 4.90
N LEU A 379 -2.30 20.05 4.03
CA LEU A 379 -3.39 19.17 4.43
C LEU A 379 -2.91 17.82 4.98
N THR A 380 -1.79 17.30 4.47
CA THR A 380 -1.42 15.89 4.66
C THR A 380 -0.10 15.68 5.40
N GLY A 381 0.76 16.70 5.44
CA GLY A 381 2.15 16.55 5.87
C GLY A 381 2.93 15.46 5.11
N ASN A 382 2.44 15.04 3.94
CA ASN A 382 2.93 13.94 3.09
C ASN A 382 2.93 12.54 3.74
N ARG A 383 2.11 12.32 4.79
CA ARG A 383 2.08 11.04 5.52
C ARG A 383 1.00 10.06 5.05
N VAL A 384 0.05 10.54 4.25
CA VAL A 384 -1.08 9.74 3.76
C VAL A 384 -0.98 9.54 2.25
N PRO A 385 -1.66 8.53 1.69
CA PRO A 385 -1.82 8.37 0.24
C PRO A 385 -2.46 9.60 -0.40
N VAL A 386 -1.84 10.11 -1.48
CA VAL A 386 -2.35 11.25 -2.24
C VAL A 386 -2.32 10.94 -3.73
N VAL A 387 -3.45 11.17 -4.40
CA VAL A 387 -3.60 11.09 -5.85
C VAL A 387 -3.92 12.47 -6.40
N ILE A 388 -3.27 12.85 -7.50
CA ILE A 388 -3.57 14.06 -8.27
C ILE A 388 -3.97 13.64 -9.68
N THR A 389 -5.14 14.08 -10.12
CA THR A 389 -5.65 13.88 -11.48
C THR A 389 -5.89 15.20 -12.17
N GLY A 390 -5.95 15.17 -13.49
CA GLY A 390 -6.37 16.34 -14.24
C GLY A 390 -5.98 16.30 -15.71
N ASP A 391 -6.54 17.28 -16.42
CA ASP A 391 -5.98 17.79 -17.66
C ASP A 391 -5.01 18.93 -17.31
N PHE A 392 -3.73 18.70 -17.57
CA PHE A 392 -2.67 19.63 -17.20
C PHE A 392 -2.31 20.60 -18.32
N ASN A 393 -2.87 20.46 -19.53
CA ASN A 393 -2.46 21.23 -20.71
C ASN A 393 -0.93 21.34 -20.84
N SER A 394 -0.23 20.27 -20.46
CA SER A 394 1.22 20.24 -20.23
C SER A 394 1.75 18.88 -20.63
N SER A 395 2.84 18.84 -21.39
CA SER A 395 3.53 17.58 -21.69
C SER A 395 4.62 17.28 -20.64
N PRO A 396 5.21 16.07 -20.63
CA PRO A 396 6.31 15.70 -19.75
C PRO A 396 7.55 16.61 -19.81
N GLU A 397 7.70 17.37 -20.89
CA GLU A 397 8.82 18.29 -21.15
C GLU A 397 8.61 19.68 -20.53
N THR A 398 7.41 19.97 -20.02
CA THR A 398 7.06 21.29 -19.49
C THR A 398 7.49 21.50 -18.03
N SER A 399 7.65 22.76 -17.63
CA SER A 399 8.03 23.11 -16.25
C SER A 399 6.97 22.75 -15.22
N ALA A 400 5.68 22.82 -15.58
CA ALA A 400 4.57 22.43 -14.72
C ALA A 400 4.62 20.94 -14.36
N TYR A 401 4.78 20.05 -15.35
CA TYR A 401 5.02 18.63 -15.12
C TYR A 401 6.27 18.42 -14.26
N GLY A 402 7.37 19.06 -14.64
CA GLY A 402 8.65 19.00 -13.93
C GLY A 402 8.57 19.43 -12.46
N ALA A 403 7.64 20.33 -12.10
CA ALA A 403 7.40 20.73 -10.72
C ALA A 403 6.71 19.62 -9.91
N ILE A 404 5.70 18.97 -10.47
CA ILE A 404 4.93 17.89 -9.80
C ILE A 404 5.81 16.67 -9.53
N VAL A 405 6.56 16.22 -10.55
CA VAL A 405 7.35 14.98 -10.45
C VAL A 405 8.57 15.05 -9.54
N LYS A 406 8.88 16.23 -8.98
CA LYS A 406 9.86 16.38 -7.90
C LYS A 406 9.41 15.72 -6.60
N GLN A 407 8.11 15.66 -6.36
CA GLN A 407 7.51 15.14 -5.12
C GLN A 407 6.56 13.97 -5.36
N PHE A 408 6.01 13.86 -6.57
CA PHE A 408 5.08 12.81 -6.97
C PHE A 408 5.66 11.95 -8.10
N ARG A 409 5.02 10.81 -8.36
CA ARG A 409 5.35 9.89 -9.43
C ARG A 409 4.25 9.92 -10.49
N ASP A 410 4.63 10.00 -11.76
CA ASP A 410 3.72 9.75 -12.88
C ASP A 410 3.33 8.27 -12.85
N ALA A 411 2.03 7.99 -12.66
CA ALA A 411 1.50 6.63 -12.53
C ALA A 411 1.85 5.75 -13.74
N LYS A 412 1.97 6.33 -14.94
CA LYS A 412 2.39 5.60 -16.14
C LYS A 412 3.80 5.03 -15.98
N LEU A 413 4.71 5.83 -15.41
CA LEU A 413 6.13 5.48 -15.30
C LEU A 413 6.42 4.51 -14.15
N VAL A 414 5.58 4.52 -13.10
CA VAL A 414 5.75 3.65 -11.92
C VAL A 414 4.81 2.45 -11.89
N SER A 415 4.01 2.24 -12.94
CA SER A 415 3.14 1.08 -13.09
C SER A 415 3.93 -0.23 -13.00
N LYS A 416 3.44 -1.19 -12.22
CA LYS A 416 4.05 -2.53 -12.07
C LYS A 416 3.97 -3.38 -13.35
N THR A 417 2.96 -3.13 -14.17
CA THR A 417 2.84 -3.74 -15.51
C THR A 417 3.16 -2.73 -16.60
N PRO A 418 3.60 -3.17 -17.78
CA PRO A 418 3.69 -2.29 -18.95
C PRO A 418 2.39 -1.50 -19.16
N PRO A 419 2.45 -0.17 -19.37
CA PRO A 419 1.29 0.65 -19.67
C PRO A 419 0.51 0.15 -20.89
N TYR A 420 -0.82 0.14 -20.80
CA TYR A 420 -1.72 -0.23 -21.89
C TYR A 420 -2.26 1.01 -22.63
N GLY A 421 -2.52 0.85 -23.93
CA GLY A 421 -3.07 1.92 -24.76
C GLY A 421 -2.00 2.92 -25.26
N PRO A 422 -2.43 4.00 -25.93
CA PRO A 422 -1.52 4.96 -26.51
C PRO A 422 -0.81 5.85 -25.48
N ASP A 423 0.21 6.58 -25.94
CA ASP A 423 0.83 7.62 -25.12
C ASP A 423 -0.02 8.89 -25.06
N SER A 424 -0.60 9.29 -26.20
CA SER A 424 -1.50 10.43 -26.29
C SER A 424 -2.80 10.21 -25.54
N THR A 425 -3.25 11.23 -24.83
CA THR A 425 -4.55 11.27 -24.14
C THR A 425 -5.54 12.20 -24.84
N PHE A 426 -5.06 13.15 -25.65
CA PHE A 426 -5.90 13.99 -26.50
C PHE A 426 -6.00 13.43 -27.93
N GLN A 427 -7.15 13.60 -28.59
CA GLN A 427 -7.40 13.10 -29.96
C GLN A 427 -8.37 13.96 -30.80
N ASP A 428 -8.94 15.04 -30.25
CA ASP A 428 -9.68 16.06 -31.02
C ASP A 428 -10.87 15.50 -31.84
N PHE A 429 -11.54 14.48 -31.30
CA PHE A 429 -12.58 13.67 -31.95
C PHE A 429 -12.18 12.98 -33.28
N LYS A 430 -10.88 12.87 -33.60
CA LYS A 430 -10.41 12.36 -34.91
C LYS A 430 -10.22 10.85 -34.94
N TYR A 431 -11.30 10.10 -35.17
CA TYR A 431 -11.26 8.63 -35.14
C TYR A 431 -10.21 7.95 -36.06
N HIS A 432 -10.15 8.31 -37.35
CA HIS A 432 -9.29 7.58 -38.30
C HIS A 432 -7.82 8.00 -38.33
N ASN A 433 -7.45 9.15 -37.75
CA ASN A 433 -6.11 9.71 -37.88
C ASN A 433 -5.61 10.44 -36.62
N TRP A 434 -6.19 10.19 -35.44
CA TRP A 434 -5.78 10.86 -34.20
C TRP A 434 -4.26 10.73 -33.94
N THR A 435 -3.64 9.60 -34.29
CA THR A 435 -2.17 9.39 -34.15
C THR A 435 -1.31 10.37 -34.96
N LYS A 436 -1.85 10.99 -36.02
CA LYS A 436 -1.15 12.00 -36.82
C LYS A 436 -1.30 13.42 -36.27
N VAL A 437 -2.28 13.64 -35.41
CA VAL A 437 -2.68 14.97 -34.92
C VAL A 437 -1.85 15.35 -33.69
N VAL A 438 -1.42 14.36 -32.90
CA VAL A 438 -0.92 14.61 -31.54
C VAL A 438 0.41 13.90 -31.32
N LYS A 439 1.48 14.49 -31.86
CA LYS A 439 2.86 14.05 -31.60
C LYS A 439 3.29 14.27 -30.13
N GLU A 440 2.58 15.12 -29.39
CA GLU A 440 2.84 15.52 -27.99
C GLU A 440 1.52 15.62 -27.19
N GLY A 441 0.68 14.59 -27.27
CA GLY A 441 -0.71 14.65 -26.78
C GLY A 441 -0.98 14.07 -25.40
N ARG A 442 0.06 13.73 -24.62
CA ARG A 442 -0.11 13.27 -23.25
C ARG A 442 -0.19 14.47 -22.32
N ILE A 443 -1.41 14.96 -22.10
CA ILE A 443 -1.70 16.12 -21.27
C ILE A 443 -2.57 15.80 -20.05
N ASP A 444 -3.16 14.60 -20.01
CA ASP A 444 -3.91 14.08 -18.89
C ASP A 444 -3.05 13.13 -18.05
N PHE A 445 -3.02 13.32 -16.74
CA PHE A 445 -2.14 12.55 -15.86
C PHE A 445 -2.84 12.07 -14.60
N VAL A 446 -2.34 10.95 -14.09
CA VAL A 446 -2.52 10.53 -12.70
C VAL A 446 -1.15 10.56 -12.03
N PHE A 447 -0.99 11.39 -11.00
CA PHE A 447 0.19 11.43 -10.16
C PHE A 447 -0.11 10.84 -8.79
N VAL A 448 0.86 10.11 -8.23
CA VAL A 448 0.74 9.48 -6.91
C VAL A 448 1.98 9.76 -6.06
N ASN A 449 1.84 9.82 -4.75
CA ASN A 449 3.00 9.88 -3.85
C ASN A 449 3.54 8.48 -3.51
N ASP A 450 4.67 8.43 -2.80
CA ASP A 450 5.37 7.17 -2.49
C ASP A 450 4.60 6.23 -1.53
N ASN A 451 3.45 6.67 -0.99
CA ASN A 451 2.55 5.83 -0.19
C ASN A 451 1.59 4.99 -1.04
N ILE A 452 1.65 5.12 -2.37
CA ILE A 452 0.76 4.43 -3.31
C ILE A 452 1.58 3.58 -4.27
N GLU A 453 1.12 2.35 -4.45
CA GLU A 453 1.61 1.47 -5.49
C GLU A 453 0.66 1.46 -6.69
N VAL A 454 1.20 1.67 -7.89
CA VAL A 454 0.44 1.59 -9.15
C VAL A 454 0.57 0.19 -9.74
N LEU A 455 -0.50 -0.59 -9.68
CA LEU A 455 -0.51 -1.97 -10.14
C LEU A 455 -0.57 -2.07 -11.67
N ASN A 456 -1.37 -1.22 -12.30
CA ASN A 456 -1.47 -1.10 -13.75
C ASN A 456 -1.88 0.32 -14.16
N TYR A 457 -1.66 0.63 -15.44
CA TYR A 457 -2.00 1.90 -16.07
C TYR A 457 -2.55 1.64 -17.48
N ALA A 458 -3.57 2.38 -17.89
CA ALA A 458 -4.18 2.31 -19.20
C ALA A 458 -4.64 3.69 -19.71
N VAL A 459 -4.51 3.92 -21.01
CA VAL A 459 -5.30 4.94 -21.75
C VAL A 459 -6.38 4.21 -22.55
N LEU A 460 -7.64 4.54 -22.30
CA LEU A 460 -8.78 3.81 -22.86
C LEU A 460 -9.23 4.43 -24.19
N THR A 461 -9.27 3.62 -25.24
CA THR A 461 -9.63 4.06 -26.61
C THR A 461 -11.02 3.59 -27.05
N ASP A 462 -11.92 3.39 -26.09
CA ASP A 462 -13.31 3.00 -26.33
C ASP A 462 -13.99 3.95 -27.32
N SER A 463 -14.79 3.40 -28.23
CA SER A 463 -15.51 4.16 -29.23
C SER A 463 -16.85 3.49 -29.56
N ARG A 464 -17.79 4.28 -30.08
CA ARG A 464 -19.10 3.81 -30.57
C ARG A 464 -19.37 4.50 -31.89
N ASP A 465 -19.78 3.73 -32.90
CA ASP A 465 -20.09 4.24 -34.24
C ASP A 465 -19.00 5.15 -34.82
N LEU A 466 -17.74 4.71 -34.70
CA LEU A 466 -16.53 5.44 -35.14
C LEU A 466 -16.35 6.81 -34.47
N ARG A 467 -16.88 6.98 -33.26
CA ARG A 467 -16.76 8.22 -32.47
C ARG A 467 -16.28 7.93 -31.06
N PHE A 468 -15.50 8.86 -30.52
CA PHE A 468 -15.03 8.78 -29.15
C PHE A 468 -16.01 9.45 -28.17
N PRO A 469 -16.08 8.99 -26.90
CA PRO A 469 -16.96 9.57 -25.89
C PRO A 469 -16.58 10.99 -25.46
N SER A 470 -15.36 11.42 -25.73
CA SER A 470 -14.83 12.77 -25.54
C SER A 470 -13.75 13.02 -26.62
N ASP A 471 -13.19 14.22 -26.73
CA ASP A 471 -11.97 14.49 -27.49
C ASP A 471 -10.70 14.11 -26.73
N HIS A 472 -10.84 13.72 -25.45
CA HIS A 472 -9.82 13.04 -24.67
C HIS A 472 -10.14 11.54 -24.52
N PHE A 473 -9.10 10.76 -24.29
CA PHE A 473 -9.17 9.39 -23.78
C PHE A 473 -9.05 9.42 -22.25
N PRO A 474 -9.88 8.67 -21.52
CA PRO A 474 -9.69 8.54 -20.09
C PRO A 474 -8.38 7.82 -19.78
N VAL A 475 -7.65 8.35 -18.80
CA VAL A 475 -6.50 7.68 -18.19
C VAL A 475 -6.98 6.96 -16.94
N VAL A 476 -6.61 5.68 -16.81
CA VAL A 476 -7.07 4.80 -15.73
C VAL A 476 -5.88 4.08 -15.13
N CYS A 477 -5.85 3.96 -13.81
CA CYS A 477 -4.89 3.10 -13.13
C CYS A 477 -5.55 2.34 -11.98
N THR A 478 -5.03 1.14 -11.71
CA THR A 478 -5.38 0.40 -10.50
C THR A 478 -4.28 0.65 -9.48
N ILE A 479 -4.64 1.19 -8.32
CA ILE A 479 -3.69 1.52 -7.26
C ILE A 479 -3.97 0.72 -5.98
N ARG A 480 -2.97 0.70 -5.09
CA ARG A 480 -3.04 0.09 -3.76
C ARG A 480 -2.28 0.95 -2.74
N PHE A 481 -2.82 1.07 -1.54
CA PHE A 481 -2.16 1.68 -0.38
C PHE A 481 -2.67 1.07 0.93
#